data_AF-R4LE15-F1
#
_entry.id   AF-R4LE15-F1
#
_cell.length_a   1.000
_cell.length_b   1.000
_cell.length_c   1.000
_cell.angle_alpha   90.00
_cell.angle_beta   90.00
_cell.angle_gamma   90.00
#
_symmetry.space_group_name_H-M   'P 1'
#
loop_
_entity.id
_entity.type
_entity.pdbx_description
1 polymer ?
#
loop_
_entity_poly.entity_id
_entity_poly.type
_entity_poly.pdbx_seq_one_letter_code
_entity_poly.pdbx_strand_id
1 'polypeptide(L)'
;MTCLQRAYLYVTSEHRAAGPPYSPADLDRIAFDPAQVTALTGLTPTTSWRRHDHGHRFSDWTYELPERRTHDTEEVVTALLTILEPHAAALATARHLLDLQAGIMVVITTEAGLTPDGDILITTPAITYTAETLHRLAALDLSLHHDQYVTAHPCDG
;
A
#
# COMPACT_ATOMS: atom_id res chain seq x y z
N MET A 1 -4.46 9.82 22.37
CA MET A 1 -3.57 8.99 21.54
C MET A 1 -4.35 8.54 20.31
N THR A 2 -3.84 8.79 19.11
CA THR A 2 -4.54 8.50 17.86
C THR A 2 -3.78 7.43 17.09
N CYS A 3 -4.51 6.45 16.54
CA CYS A 3 -3.99 5.53 15.53
C CYS A 3 -4.79 5.74 14.25
N LEU A 4 -4.13 6.20 13.20
CA LEU A 4 -4.69 6.32 11.86
C LEU A 4 -4.12 5.19 11.00
N GLN A 5 -5.00 4.46 10.33
CA GLN A 5 -4.62 3.38 9.43
C GLN A 5 -5.27 3.59 8.07
N ARG A 6 -4.53 3.28 7.01
CA ARG A 6 -5.05 3.15 5.65
C ARG A 6 -4.46 1.93 4.98
N ALA A 7 -5.20 1.38 4.03
CA ALA A 7 -4.73 0.33 3.16
C ALA A 7 -4.90 0.76 1.70
N TYR A 8 -3.91 0.45 0.88
CA TYR A 8 -3.98 0.65 -0.56
C TYR A 8 -3.44 -0.53 -1.33
N LEU A 9 -4.08 -0.83 -2.46
CA LEU A 9 -3.53 -1.72 -3.48
C LEU A 9 -2.48 -0.93 -4.26
N TYR A 10 -1.33 -1.55 -4.51
CA TYR A 10 -0.34 -1.04 -5.44
C TYR A 10 0.08 -2.15 -6.41
N VAL A 11 0.64 -1.72 -7.55
CA VAL A 11 1.32 -2.62 -8.49
C VAL A 11 2.77 -2.18 -8.69
N THR A 12 3.63 -3.14 -8.95
CA THR A 12 5.05 -2.91 -9.24
C THR A 12 5.52 -3.92 -10.27
N SER A 13 6.59 -3.61 -11.00
CA SER A 13 7.13 -4.55 -11.98
C SER A 13 7.69 -5.82 -11.30
N GLU A 14 7.47 -6.99 -11.91
CA GLU A 14 8.12 -8.24 -11.50
C GLU A 14 9.64 -8.19 -11.71
N HIS A 15 10.13 -7.31 -12.59
CA HIS A 15 11.55 -7.21 -12.87
C HIS A 15 12.29 -6.66 -11.67
N ARG A 16 13.05 -7.55 -11.00
CA ARG A 16 14.02 -7.13 -9.99
C ARG A 16 15.15 -6.34 -10.64
N ALA A 17 15.16 -5.04 -10.38
CA ALA A 17 16.38 -4.25 -10.51
C ALA A 17 17.42 -4.70 -9.48
N ALA A 18 18.70 -4.44 -9.72
CA ALA A 18 19.80 -4.81 -8.82
C ALA A 18 19.79 -4.06 -7.46
N GLY A 19 18.69 -3.37 -7.15
CA GLY A 19 18.56 -2.44 -6.04
C GLY A 19 19.13 -1.06 -6.38
N PRO A 20 18.94 -0.07 -5.49
CA PRO A 20 19.53 1.23 -5.64
C PRO A 20 21.07 1.18 -5.49
N PRO A 21 21.83 2.03 -6.21
CA PRO A 21 21.34 3.05 -7.15
C PRO A 21 20.90 2.45 -8.50
N TYR A 22 19.69 2.79 -8.95
CA TYR A 22 19.15 2.31 -10.23
C TYR A 22 19.78 3.02 -11.42
N SER A 23 20.24 2.24 -12.41
CA SER A 23 20.64 2.77 -13.71
C SER A 23 19.42 3.22 -14.53
N PRO A 24 19.59 4.08 -15.56
CA PRO A 24 18.49 4.40 -16.48
C PRO A 24 17.85 3.16 -17.12
N ALA A 25 18.65 2.15 -17.49
CA ALA A 25 18.16 0.90 -18.04
C ALA A 25 17.32 0.09 -17.03
N ASP A 26 17.69 0.10 -15.74
CA ASP A 26 16.85 -0.51 -14.69
C ASP A 26 15.52 0.21 -14.58
N LEU A 27 15.53 1.54 -14.61
CA LEU A 27 14.31 2.36 -14.52
C LEU A 27 13.40 2.17 -15.74
N ASP A 28 13.97 2.02 -16.94
CA ASP A 28 13.20 1.72 -18.16
C ASP A 28 12.60 0.31 -18.08
N ARG A 29 13.34 -0.67 -17.55
CA ARG A 29 12.90 -2.05 -17.40
C ARG A 29 11.75 -2.22 -16.40
N ILE A 30 11.73 -1.46 -15.32
CA ILE A 30 10.66 -1.53 -14.30
C ILE A 30 9.52 -0.55 -14.56
N ALA A 31 9.59 0.26 -15.61
CA ALA A 31 8.53 1.18 -15.99
C ALA A 31 7.36 0.41 -16.59
N PHE A 32 6.15 0.81 -16.23
CA PHE A 32 4.90 0.35 -16.84
C PHE A 32 3.98 1.53 -17.13
N ASP A 33 2.94 1.31 -17.93
CA ASP A 33 1.90 2.30 -18.21
C ASP A 33 0.72 2.14 -17.24
N PRO A 34 0.50 3.07 -16.30
CA PRO A 34 -0.63 3.01 -15.37
C PRO A 34 -2.01 3.01 -16.07
N ALA A 35 -2.11 3.62 -17.25
CA ALA A 35 -3.37 3.65 -18.00
C ALA A 35 -3.79 2.25 -18.48
N GLN A 36 -2.82 1.38 -18.80
CA GLN A 36 -3.09 -0.01 -19.16
C GLN A 36 -3.58 -0.82 -17.95
N VAL A 37 -3.04 -0.55 -16.75
CA VAL A 37 -3.51 -1.16 -15.51
C VAL A 37 -4.98 -0.78 -15.27
N THR A 38 -5.33 0.50 -15.36
CA THR A 38 -6.72 0.97 -15.24
C THR A 38 -7.64 0.31 -16.26
N ALA A 39 -7.22 0.25 -17.53
CA ALA A 39 -8.03 -0.32 -18.61
C ALA A 39 -8.30 -1.82 -18.43
N LEU A 40 -7.30 -2.58 -17.96
CA LEU A 40 -7.41 -4.03 -17.76
C LEU A 40 -8.16 -4.41 -16.49
N THR A 41 -7.96 -3.65 -15.41
CA THR A 41 -8.58 -3.95 -14.10
C THR A 41 -10.00 -3.40 -13.96
N GLY A 42 -10.31 -2.33 -14.68
CA GLY A 42 -11.53 -1.55 -14.50
C GLY A 42 -11.57 -0.73 -13.19
N LEU A 43 -10.47 -0.72 -12.42
CA LEU A 43 -10.34 0.07 -11.21
C LEU A 43 -9.82 1.46 -11.55
N THR A 44 -10.50 2.51 -11.07
CA THR A 44 -9.99 3.88 -11.18
C THR A 44 -9.01 4.14 -10.04
N PRO A 45 -7.73 4.42 -10.31
CA PRO A 45 -6.73 4.62 -9.26
C PRO A 45 -7.01 5.90 -8.45
N THR A 46 -6.56 5.90 -7.21
CA THR A 46 -6.49 7.11 -6.38
C THR A 46 -5.26 7.94 -6.76
N THR A 47 -4.12 7.29 -7.03
CA THR A 47 -2.93 7.92 -7.60
C THR A 47 -2.40 7.13 -8.78
N SER A 48 -1.97 7.83 -9.82
CA SER A 48 -1.26 7.20 -10.93
C SER A 48 -0.43 8.23 -11.68
N TRP A 49 0.79 7.86 -12.07
CA TRP A 49 1.63 8.67 -12.95
C TRP A 49 2.60 7.78 -13.72
N ARG A 50 2.97 8.17 -14.94
CA ARG A 50 4.06 7.51 -15.65
C ARG A 50 5.39 8.05 -15.16
N ARG A 51 6.44 7.25 -15.29
CA ARG A 51 7.80 7.76 -15.17
C ARG A 51 8.00 8.97 -16.11
N HIS A 52 8.73 9.97 -15.60
CA HIS A 52 8.99 11.29 -16.18
C HIS A 52 7.82 12.27 -16.21
N ASP A 53 6.59 11.83 -15.95
CA ASP A 53 5.50 12.79 -15.67
C ASP A 53 5.90 13.60 -14.45
N HIS A 54 5.85 14.93 -14.54
CA HIS A 54 6.13 15.84 -13.41
C HIS A 54 7.42 15.56 -12.61
N GLY A 55 8.44 14.96 -13.26
CA GLY A 55 9.71 14.61 -12.60
C GLY A 55 9.68 13.31 -11.78
N HIS A 56 8.64 12.49 -11.90
CA HIS A 56 8.54 11.20 -11.23
C HIS A 56 9.57 10.21 -11.76
N ARG A 57 10.38 9.64 -10.87
CA ARG A 57 11.43 8.67 -11.24
C ARG A 57 10.88 7.28 -11.62
N PHE A 58 9.74 6.89 -11.06
CA PHE A 58 9.10 5.59 -11.28
C PHE A 58 7.65 5.79 -11.74
N SER A 59 7.09 4.83 -12.47
CA SER A 59 5.65 4.77 -12.68
C SER A 59 4.97 4.33 -11.38
N ASP A 60 3.76 4.83 -11.15
CA ASP A 60 2.93 4.48 -10.00
C ASP A 60 1.48 4.24 -10.43
N TRP A 61 0.84 3.32 -9.72
CA TRP A 61 -0.59 3.10 -9.79
C TRP A 61 -1.02 2.53 -8.44
N THR A 62 -1.89 3.26 -7.73
CA THR A 62 -2.46 2.80 -6.47
C THR A 62 -3.97 3.01 -6.41
N TYR A 63 -4.64 2.13 -5.67
CA TYR A 63 -6.03 2.27 -5.29
C TYR A 63 -6.12 2.29 -3.76
N GLU A 64 -6.44 3.46 -3.22
CA GLU A 64 -6.40 3.75 -1.78
C GLU A 64 -7.80 4.05 -1.23
N LEU A 65 -8.09 3.50 -0.05
CA LEU A 65 -9.27 3.85 0.73
C LEU A 65 -8.98 5.00 1.70
N PRO A 66 -9.99 5.81 2.07
CA PRO A 66 -9.83 6.84 3.09
C PRO A 66 -9.27 6.29 4.41
N GLU A 67 -8.41 7.08 5.05
CA GLU A 67 -7.85 6.77 6.37
C GLU A 67 -8.95 6.55 7.42
N ARG A 68 -8.69 5.61 8.32
CA ARG A 68 -9.57 5.28 9.46
C ARG A 68 -8.85 5.47 10.77
N ARG A 69 -9.57 6.00 11.76
CA ARG A 69 -9.11 6.03 13.15
C ARG A 69 -9.45 4.69 13.82
N THR A 70 -8.51 3.76 13.80
CA THR A 70 -8.72 2.39 14.34
C THR A 70 -7.40 1.77 14.80
N HIS A 71 -7.48 0.88 15.78
CA HIS A 71 -6.36 -0.01 16.16
C HIS A 71 -6.50 -1.39 15.51
N ASP A 72 -7.61 -1.66 14.83
CA ASP A 72 -7.88 -2.91 14.13
C ASP A 72 -7.35 -2.83 12.70
N THR A 73 -6.18 -3.43 12.49
CA THR A 73 -5.55 -3.50 11.17
C THR A 73 -6.31 -4.41 10.19
N GLU A 74 -7.04 -5.40 10.68
CA GLU A 74 -7.83 -6.29 9.82
C GLU A 74 -9.04 -5.56 9.22
N GLU A 75 -9.62 -4.61 9.95
CA GLU A 75 -10.72 -3.76 9.48
C GLU A 75 -10.37 -3.04 8.16
N VAL A 76 -9.19 -2.40 8.07
CA VAL A 76 -8.80 -1.65 6.87
C VAL A 76 -8.46 -2.56 5.69
N VAL A 77 -7.87 -3.74 5.95
CA VAL A 77 -7.53 -4.71 4.91
C VAL A 77 -8.78 -5.38 4.35
N THR A 78 -9.69 -5.84 5.21
CA THR A 78 -10.94 -6.49 4.78
C THR A 78 -11.85 -5.55 4.01
N ALA A 79 -11.87 -4.26 4.35
CA ALA A 79 -12.57 -3.23 3.59
C ALA A 79 -12.02 -3.12 2.15
N LEU A 80 -10.69 -3.12 1.99
CA LEU A 80 -10.05 -3.08 0.69
C LEU A 80 -10.30 -4.38 -0.10
N LEU A 81 -10.11 -5.55 0.51
CA LEU A 81 -10.36 -6.85 -0.13
C LEU A 81 -11.77 -6.97 -0.69
N THR A 82 -12.77 -6.48 0.04
CA THR A 82 -14.18 -6.48 -0.40
C THR A 82 -14.39 -5.71 -1.71
N ILE A 83 -13.58 -4.69 -1.97
CA ILE A 83 -13.61 -3.91 -3.21
C ILE A 83 -12.82 -4.61 -4.32
N LEU A 84 -11.71 -5.28 -3.98
CA LEU A 84 -10.83 -5.91 -4.97
C LEU A 84 -11.35 -7.25 -5.48
N GLU A 85 -12.07 -8.01 -4.66
CA GLU A 85 -12.56 -9.35 -5.00
C GLU A 85 -13.39 -9.43 -6.29
N PRO A 86 -14.33 -8.50 -6.57
CA PRO A 86 -15.01 -8.44 -7.86
C PRO A 86 -14.08 -8.27 -9.07
N HIS A 87 -12.87 -7.75 -8.85
CA HIS A 87 -11.86 -7.48 -9.87
C HIS A 87 -10.73 -8.52 -9.90
N ALA A 88 -10.84 -9.61 -9.12
CA ALA A 88 -9.77 -10.61 -8.96
C ALA A 88 -9.20 -11.13 -10.30
N ALA A 89 -10.08 -11.57 -11.20
CA ALA A 89 -9.67 -12.11 -12.50
C ALA A 89 -9.04 -11.04 -13.40
N ALA A 90 -9.56 -9.82 -13.36
CA ALA A 90 -9.04 -8.69 -14.11
C ALA A 90 -7.66 -8.25 -13.59
N LEU A 91 -7.47 -8.23 -12.26
CA LEU A 91 -6.19 -7.98 -11.60
C LEU A 91 -5.15 -9.05 -11.96
N ALA A 92 -5.51 -10.33 -11.88
CA ALA A 92 -4.61 -11.42 -12.27
C ALA A 92 -4.20 -11.31 -13.76
N THR A 93 -5.15 -10.99 -14.63
CA THR A 93 -4.89 -10.79 -16.06
C THR A 93 -3.97 -9.60 -16.31
N ALA A 94 -4.23 -8.45 -15.67
CA ALA A 94 -3.40 -7.26 -15.80
C ALA A 94 -1.96 -7.51 -15.35
N ARG A 95 -1.79 -8.18 -14.21
CA ARG A 95 -0.49 -8.59 -13.69
C ARG A 95 0.27 -9.48 -14.66
N HIS A 96 -0.39 -10.49 -15.21
CA HIS A 96 0.24 -11.42 -16.14
C HIS A 96 0.62 -10.75 -17.47
N LEU A 97 -0.27 -9.93 -18.05
CA LEU A 97 -0.03 -9.30 -19.35
C LEU A 97 1.02 -8.17 -19.30
N LEU A 98 1.19 -7.55 -18.14
CA LEU A 98 2.08 -6.41 -17.96
C LEU A 98 3.33 -6.75 -17.14
N ASP A 99 3.54 -8.03 -16.81
CA ASP A 99 4.63 -8.51 -15.94
C ASP A 99 4.72 -7.70 -14.63
N LEU A 100 3.58 -7.60 -13.92
CA LEU A 100 3.45 -6.88 -12.65
C LEU A 100 3.13 -7.80 -11.46
N GLN A 101 3.63 -7.40 -10.30
CA GLN A 101 3.18 -7.88 -8.99
C GLN A 101 2.18 -6.88 -8.40
N ALA A 102 1.32 -7.38 -7.53
CA ALA A 102 0.42 -6.54 -6.76
C ALA A 102 0.55 -6.83 -5.27
N GLY A 103 0.32 -5.82 -4.46
CA GLY A 103 0.34 -5.93 -3.01
C GLY A 103 -0.61 -4.96 -2.36
N ILE A 104 -0.96 -5.25 -1.11
CA ILE A 104 -1.62 -4.33 -0.22
C ILE A 104 -0.55 -3.76 0.72
N MET A 105 -0.43 -2.44 0.75
CA MET A 105 0.33 -1.74 1.77
C MET A 105 -0.64 -1.20 2.81
N VAL A 106 -0.36 -1.49 4.08
CA VAL A 106 -1.03 -0.87 5.22
C VAL A 106 -0.11 0.16 5.83
N VAL A 107 -0.56 1.42 5.86
CA VAL A 107 0.16 2.51 6.52
C VAL A 107 -0.51 2.78 7.85
N ILE A 108 0.28 2.71 8.92
CA ILE A 108 -0.16 2.89 10.30
C ILE A 108 0.60 4.08 10.90
N THR A 109 -0.13 5.14 11.20
CA THR A 109 0.42 6.33 11.87
C THR A 109 -0.11 6.38 13.30
N THR A 110 0.80 6.39 14.25
CA THR A 110 0.50 6.43 15.68
C THR A 110 1.02 7.72 16.29
N GLU A 111 0.13 8.53 16.85
CA GLU A 111 0.51 9.72 17.63
C GLU A 111 0.94 9.31 19.03
N ALA A 112 2.17 9.62 19.42
CA ALA A 112 2.65 9.42 20.77
C ALA A 112 1.92 10.33 21.77
N GLY A 113 1.61 9.80 22.94
CA GLY A 113 1.12 10.57 24.08
C GLY A 113 2.24 10.91 25.06
N LEU A 114 1.88 11.57 26.16
CA LEU A 114 2.74 11.74 27.32
C LEU A 114 2.15 10.98 28.53
N THR A 115 3.01 10.40 29.35
CA THR A 115 2.63 9.90 30.68
C THR A 115 2.38 11.07 31.65
N PRO A 116 1.76 10.84 32.82
CA PRO A 116 1.62 11.89 33.83
C PRO A 116 2.95 12.49 34.31
N ASP A 117 4.03 11.72 34.23
CA ASP A 117 5.38 12.15 34.61
C ASP A 117 6.13 12.88 33.48
N GLY A 118 5.49 13.04 32.31
CA GLY A 118 6.04 13.74 31.15
C GLY A 118 6.85 12.87 30.19
N ASP A 119 6.90 11.55 30.39
CA ASP A 119 7.58 10.63 29.47
C ASP A 119 6.76 10.39 28.21
N ILE A 120 7.41 10.06 27.09
CA ILE A 120 6.71 9.71 25.85
C ILE A 120 6.07 8.32 26.00
N LEU A 121 4.76 8.25 25.80
CA LEU A 121 3.99 7.01 25.76
C LEU A 121 3.64 6.65 24.30
N ILE A 122 4.17 5.50 23.84
CA ILE A 122 3.89 4.96 22.51
C ILE A 122 3.12 3.64 22.67
N THR A 123 1.97 3.56 22.01
CA THR A 123 1.13 2.35 21.92
C THR A 123 0.88 1.99 20.46
N THR A 124 1.59 1.02 19.92
CA THR A 124 1.36 0.57 18.55
C THR A 124 0.24 -0.48 18.50
N PRO A 125 -0.57 -0.52 17.41
CA PRO A 125 -1.54 -1.60 17.25
C PRO A 125 -0.81 -2.93 17.04
N ALA A 126 -1.36 -4.00 17.60
CA ALA A 126 -0.95 -5.34 17.24
C ALA A 126 -1.45 -5.63 15.83
N ILE A 127 -0.53 -6.02 14.92
CA ILE A 127 -0.93 -6.48 13.59
C ILE A 127 -1.39 -7.93 13.74
N THR A 128 -2.69 -8.15 13.53
CA THR A 128 -3.30 -9.46 13.56
C THR A 128 -4.27 -9.62 12.40
N TYR A 129 -4.36 -10.83 11.87
CA TYR A 129 -5.29 -11.19 10.81
C TYR A 129 -5.90 -12.55 11.11
N THR A 130 -7.19 -12.71 10.86
CA THR A 130 -7.81 -14.03 10.83
C THR A 130 -7.30 -14.86 9.66
N ALA A 131 -7.41 -16.19 9.79
CA ALA A 131 -7.12 -17.12 8.70
C ALA A 131 -7.97 -16.85 7.45
N GLU A 132 -9.22 -16.39 7.63
CA GLU A 132 -10.11 -16.02 6.53
C GLU A 132 -9.52 -14.88 5.69
N THR A 133 -9.07 -13.79 6.33
CA THR A 133 -8.44 -12.66 5.63
C THR A 133 -7.17 -13.07 4.89
N LEU A 134 -6.35 -13.95 5.50
CA LEU A 134 -5.15 -14.48 4.84
C LEU A 134 -5.48 -15.37 3.63
N HIS A 135 -6.54 -16.18 3.71
CA HIS A 135 -7.01 -16.96 2.56
C HIS A 135 -7.52 -16.07 1.42
N ARG A 136 -8.24 -14.99 1.74
CA ARG A 136 -8.72 -14.01 0.74
C ARG A 136 -7.55 -13.33 0.03
N LEU A 137 -6.53 -12.90 0.78
CA LEU A 137 -5.28 -12.35 0.23
C LEU A 137 -4.58 -13.35 -0.70
N ALA A 138 -4.44 -14.61 -0.26
CA ALA A 138 -3.79 -15.66 -1.04
C ALA A 138 -4.57 -16.00 -2.32
N ALA A 139 -5.91 -15.98 -2.28
CA ALA A 139 -6.75 -16.21 -3.45
C ALA A 139 -6.59 -15.13 -4.53
N LEU A 140 -6.25 -13.90 -4.12
CA LEU A 140 -5.93 -12.79 -5.03
C LEU A 140 -4.44 -12.75 -5.42
N ASP A 141 -3.63 -13.68 -4.88
CA ASP A 141 -2.17 -13.73 -5.02
C ASP A 141 -1.50 -12.39 -4.68
N LEU A 142 -1.97 -11.70 -3.64
CA LEU A 142 -1.46 -10.40 -3.22
C LEU A 142 -0.44 -10.56 -2.10
N SER A 143 0.65 -9.79 -2.19
CA SER A 143 1.55 -9.58 -1.05
C SER A 143 0.94 -8.59 -0.05
N LEU A 144 1.33 -8.69 1.22
CA LEU A 144 0.86 -7.80 2.28
C LEU A 144 2.05 -7.18 3.00
N HIS A 145 2.05 -5.85 3.11
CA HIS A 145 3.13 -5.05 3.68
C HIS A 145 2.59 -4.05 4.69
N HIS A 146 3.46 -3.64 5.62
CA HIS A 146 3.13 -2.68 6.67
C HIS A 146 4.21 -1.63 6.81
N ASP A 147 3.81 -0.38 6.74
CA ASP A 147 4.64 0.75 7.14
C ASP A 147 4.06 1.34 8.44
N GLN A 148 4.89 1.37 9.48
CA GLN A 148 4.52 1.91 10.78
C GLN A 148 5.32 3.17 11.09
N TYR A 149 4.61 4.27 11.33
CA TYR A 149 5.18 5.55 11.73
C TYR A 149 4.68 5.92 13.12
N VAL A 150 5.60 6.38 13.96
CA VAL A 150 5.27 7.05 15.22
C VAL A 150 5.59 8.52 15.07
N THR A 151 4.59 9.37 15.27
CA THR A 151 4.76 10.82 15.29
C THR A 151 4.67 11.32 16.73
N ALA A 152 5.62 12.15 17.13
CA ALA A 152 5.54 12.91 18.38
C ALA A 152 5.40 14.38 18.02
N HIS A 153 4.45 15.09 18.63
CA HIS A 153 4.47 16.54 18.54
C HIS A 153 5.66 17.05 19.37
N PRO A 154 6.46 18.00 18.84
CA PRO A 154 7.43 18.68 19.69
C PRO A 154 6.67 19.32 20.85
N CYS A 155 7.15 19.12 22.08
CA CYS A 155 6.66 19.88 23.22
C CYS A 155 6.91 21.36 22.89
N ASP A 156 5.85 22.15 22.78
CA ASP A 156 5.99 23.61 22.85
C ASP A 156 6.57 23.91 24.24
N GLY A 157 7.85 24.26 24.26
CA GLY A 157 8.59 24.62 25.48
C GLY A 157 8.23 25.99 26.01
#